data_AF-A0A1I3UCE4-F1
#
_entry.id   AF-A0A1I3UCE4-F1
#
_cell.length_a   1.000
_cell.length_b   1.000
_cell.length_c   1.000
_cell.angle_alpha   90.00
_cell.angle_beta   90.00
_cell.angle_gamma   90.00
#
_symmetry.space_group_name_H-M   'P 1'
#
loop_
_entity.id
_entity.type
_entity.pdbx_description
1 polymer ?
#
loop_
_entity_poly.entity_id
_entity_poly.type
_entity_poly.pdbx_seq_one_letter_code
_entity_poly.pdbx_strand_id
1 'polypeptide(L)'
;MFGLGLIKHKKKLTEGFSSCFSPLKDELGNVPVEMQFDAFTNGAVLQVCEIYLEEHIIQKNTSKASILDAVFEEIYRRESLNVQERVQAWNETSDEHFKQGQEQANRHGDSSGQLKWLSKYSQEHFKRANNLML
;
A
#
# COMPACT_ATOMS: atom_id res chain seq x y z
N MET A 1 -1.02 -27.96 6.53
CA MET A 1 -1.00 -26.62 7.17
C MET A 1 -0.85 -25.49 6.13
N PHE A 2 -1.58 -25.54 5.01
CA PHE A 2 -1.56 -24.50 3.98
C PHE A 2 -2.62 -23.45 4.34
N GLY A 3 -2.24 -22.35 5.01
CA GLY A 3 -3.17 -21.26 5.31
C GLY A 3 -2.69 -20.33 6.42
N LEU A 4 -2.23 -20.88 7.55
CA LEU A 4 -1.77 -20.11 8.71
C LEU A 4 -0.56 -19.20 8.39
N GLY A 5 0.31 -19.67 7.48
CA GLY A 5 1.44 -18.89 7.00
C GLY A 5 1.01 -17.62 6.27
N LEU A 6 -0.01 -17.67 5.42
CA LEU A 6 -0.43 -16.50 4.63
C LEU A 6 -1.11 -15.44 5.51
N ILE A 7 -1.91 -15.87 6.49
CA ILE A 7 -2.63 -14.98 7.41
C ILE A 7 -1.66 -14.07 8.18
N LYS A 8 -0.51 -14.60 8.63
CA LYS A 8 0.47 -13.80 9.38
C LYS A 8 1.06 -12.67 8.53
N HIS A 9 1.28 -12.91 7.24
CA HIS A 9 1.85 -11.95 6.31
C HIS A 9 0.84 -10.86 5.95
N LYS A 10 -0.42 -11.26 5.68
CA LYS A 10 -1.53 -10.31 5.52
C LYS A 10 -1.65 -9.39 6.73
N LYS A 11 -1.69 -9.96 7.94
CA LYS A 11 -1.80 -9.20 9.18
C LYS A 11 -0.63 -8.23 9.36
N LYS A 12 0.61 -8.69 9.15
CA LYS A 12 1.80 -7.85 9.30
C LYS A 12 1.80 -6.65 8.35
N LEU A 13 1.46 -6.85 7.08
CA LEU A 13 1.42 -5.78 6.09
C LEU A 13 0.25 -4.82 6.32
N THR A 14 -0.95 -5.35 6.55
CA THR A 14 -2.14 -4.52 6.83
C THR A 14 -1.96 -3.66 8.08
N GLU A 15 -1.45 -4.21 9.19
CA GLU A 15 -1.12 -3.42 10.39
C GLU A 15 -0.05 -2.35 10.11
N GLY A 16 0.95 -2.68 9.29
CA GLY A 16 2.00 -1.76 8.86
C GLY A 16 1.44 -0.56 8.10
N PHE A 17 0.64 -0.80 7.06
CA PHE A 17 0.01 0.26 6.25
C PHE A 17 -1.06 1.03 7.02
N SER A 18 -1.85 0.34 7.86
CA SER A 18 -2.83 1.01 8.73
C SER A 18 -2.14 1.99 9.67
N SER A 19 -1.02 1.59 10.28
CA SER A 19 -0.21 2.46 11.15
C SER A 19 0.45 3.59 10.35
N CYS A 20 0.95 3.29 9.15
CA CYS A 20 1.58 4.26 8.24
C CYS A 20 0.65 5.42 7.91
N PHE A 21 -0.61 5.13 7.57
CA PHE A 21 -1.58 6.12 7.12
C PHE A 21 -2.54 6.58 8.21
N SER A 22 -2.45 6.06 9.44
CA SER A 22 -3.26 6.49 10.58
C SER A 22 -3.33 8.02 10.78
N PRO A 23 -2.22 8.79 10.63
CA PRO A 23 -2.27 10.25 10.76
C PRO A 23 -3.15 10.95 9.71
N LEU A 24 -3.39 10.30 8.57
CA LEU A 24 -4.17 10.83 7.46
C LEU A 24 -5.64 10.38 7.50
N LYS A 25 -5.97 9.38 8.33
CA LYS A 25 -7.31 8.82 8.40
C LYS A 25 -8.31 9.80 9.05
N ASP A 26 -9.52 9.84 8.50
CA ASP A 26 -10.68 10.49 9.13
C ASP A 26 -11.20 9.64 10.32
N GLU A 27 -12.29 10.08 10.94
CA GLU A 27 -12.92 9.37 12.06
C GLU A 27 -13.55 8.02 11.66
N LEU A 28 -13.87 7.85 10.38
CA LEU A 28 -14.39 6.61 9.80
C LEU A 28 -13.27 5.67 9.34
N GLY A 29 -12.01 6.13 9.44
CA GLY A 29 -10.82 5.40 9.06
C GLY A 29 -10.55 5.38 7.55
N ASN A 30 -11.05 6.37 6.80
CA ASN A 30 -10.73 6.55 5.37
C ASN A 30 -9.50 7.43 5.21
N VAL A 31 -8.65 7.10 4.24
CA VAL A 31 -7.57 7.97 3.79
C VAL A 31 -8.09 9.06 2.84
N PRO A 32 -7.34 10.15 2.59
CA PRO A 32 -7.68 11.18 1.61
C PRO A 32 -7.99 10.59 0.23
N VAL A 33 -9.02 11.11 -0.43
CA VAL A 33 -9.45 10.60 -1.75
C VAL A 33 -8.34 10.74 -2.78
N GLU A 34 -7.52 11.79 -2.68
CA GLU A 34 -6.39 12.07 -3.56
C GLU A 34 -5.35 10.94 -3.55
N MET A 35 -5.18 10.23 -2.42
CA MET A 35 -4.26 9.09 -2.35
C MET A 35 -4.67 7.95 -3.30
N GLN A 36 -5.96 7.81 -3.61
CA GLN A 36 -6.47 6.80 -4.56
C GLN A 36 -6.00 7.06 -6.00
N PHE A 37 -5.53 8.28 -6.29
CA PHE A 37 -5.09 8.72 -7.62
C PHE A 37 -3.59 9.03 -7.65
N ASP A 38 -2.90 8.92 -6.52
CA ASP A 38 -1.47 9.23 -6.43
C ASP A 38 -0.63 8.03 -6.85
N ALA A 39 -0.06 8.11 -8.05
CA ALA A 39 0.74 7.04 -8.63
C ALA A 39 1.97 6.71 -7.76
N PHE A 40 2.62 7.72 -7.18
CA PHE A 40 3.80 7.53 -6.33
C PHE A 40 3.49 6.68 -5.10
N THR A 41 2.48 7.07 -4.32
CA THR A 41 2.09 6.36 -3.09
C THR A 41 1.67 4.93 -3.41
N ASN A 42 0.90 4.74 -4.47
CA ASN A 42 0.44 3.42 -4.88
C ASN A 42 1.56 2.53 -5.43
N GLY A 43 2.54 3.09 -6.14
CA GLY A 43 3.77 2.39 -6.53
C GLY A 43 4.61 1.97 -5.33
N ALA A 44 4.76 2.87 -4.34
CA ALA A 44 5.43 2.57 -3.08
C ALA A 44 4.74 1.43 -2.31
N VAL A 45 3.41 1.46 -2.19
CA VAL A 45 2.61 0.41 -1.52
C VAL A 45 2.84 -0.95 -2.19
N LEU A 46 2.74 -1.02 -3.52
CA LEU A 46 2.98 -2.25 -4.28
C LEU A 46 4.39 -2.78 -4.02
N GLN A 47 5.41 -1.92 -4.17
CA GLN A 47 6.80 -2.37 -4.07
C GLN A 47 7.17 -2.79 -2.65
N VAL A 48 6.65 -2.12 -1.62
CA VAL A 48 6.83 -2.57 -0.22
C VAL A 48 6.27 -3.98 -0.02
N CYS A 49 5.11 -4.27 -0.61
CA CYS A 49 4.55 -5.62 -0.55
C CYS A 49 5.46 -6.62 -1.29
N GLU A 50 5.92 -6.30 -2.50
CA GLU A 50 6.82 -7.18 -3.26
C GLU A 50 8.11 -7.49 -2.50
N ILE A 51 8.80 -6.47 -1.96
CA ILE A 51 10.03 -6.64 -1.15
C ILE A 51 9.76 -7.57 0.03
N TYR A 52 8.70 -7.30 0.80
CA TYR A 52 8.35 -8.11 1.96
C TYR A 52 8.08 -9.58 1.59
N LEU A 53 7.39 -9.82 0.47
CA LEU A 53 7.07 -11.17 0.01
C LEU A 53 8.30 -11.92 -0.50
N GLU A 54 9.23 -11.22 -1.16
CA GLU A 54 10.50 -11.76 -1.62
C GLU A 54 11.37 -12.20 -0.44
N GLU A 55 11.52 -11.37 0.58
CA GLU A 55 12.28 -11.68 1.80
C GLU A 55 11.73 -12.89 2.56
N HIS A 56 10.42 -13.10 2.48
CA HIS A 56 9.73 -14.23 3.12
C HIS A 56 9.52 -15.43 2.18
N ILE A 57 10.12 -15.42 0.98
CA ILE A 57 10.11 -16.51 0.00
C ILE A 57 8.68 -16.88 -0.44
N ILE A 58 7.80 -15.89 -0.58
CA ILE A 58 6.42 -16.05 -1.01
C ILE A 58 6.33 -15.75 -2.51
N GLN A 59 6.54 -16.78 -3.33
CA GLN A 59 6.65 -16.62 -4.78
C GLN A 59 5.36 -16.97 -5.56
N LYS A 60 4.37 -17.59 -4.90
CA LYS A 60 3.11 -17.95 -5.59
C LYS A 60 2.30 -16.71 -5.92
N ASN A 61 2.00 -16.49 -7.20
CA ASN A 61 1.19 -15.35 -7.66
C ASN A 61 -0.15 -15.23 -6.94
N THR A 62 -0.82 -16.35 -6.64
CA THR A 62 -2.08 -16.35 -5.89
C THR A 62 -1.92 -15.87 -4.45
N SER A 63 -0.80 -16.20 -3.80
CA SER A 63 -0.48 -15.68 -2.47
C SER A 63 -0.16 -14.18 -2.51
N LYS A 64 0.57 -13.74 -3.54
CA LYS A 64 0.91 -12.32 -3.75
C LYS A 64 -0.36 -11.48 -3.95
N ALA A 65 -1.19 -11.86 -4.91
CA ALA A 65 -2.47 -11.20 -5.20
C ALA A 65 -3.34 -11.12 -3.94
N SER A 66 -3.48 -12.23 -3.22
CA SER A 66 -4.30 -12.27 -2.00
C SER A 66 -3.77 -11.38 -0.85
N ILE A 67 -2.48 -11.08 -0.83
CA ILE A 67 -1.87 -10.14 0.14
C ILE A 67 -2.05 -8.70 -0.32
N LEU A 68 -1.83 -8.42 -1.61
CA LEU A 68 -2.07 -7.11 -2.19
C LEU A 68 -3.54 -6.69 -2.00
N ASP A 69 -4.48 -7.59 -2.30
CA ASP A 69 -5.91 -7.37 -2.05
C ASP A 69 -6.18 -6.92 -0.62
N ALA A 70 -5.63 -7.65 0.37
CA ALA A 70 -5.82 -7.34 1.78
C ALA A 70 -5.23 -5.97 2.17
N VAL A 71 -4.07 -5.61 1.60
CA VAL A 71 -3.42 -4.32 1.84
C VAL A 71 -4.21 -3.17 1.21
N PHE A 72 -4.61 -3.29 -0.05
CA PHE A 72 -5.40 -2.26 -0.73
C PHE A 72 -6.79 -2.13 -0.10
N GLU A 73 -7.40 -3.21 0.38
CA GLU A 73 -8.65 -3.17 1.16
C GLU A 73 -8.48 -2.46 2.50
N GLU A 74 -7.38 -2.70 3.23
CA GLU A 74 -7.11 -1.99 4.49
C GLU A 74 -6.91 -0.48 4.29
N ILE A 75 -6.30 -0.06 3.17
CA ILE A 75 -6.02 1.34 2.89
C ILE A 75 -7.26 2.05 2.33
N TYR A 76 -7.88 1.48 1.29
CA TYR A 76 -8.89 2.15 0.47
C TYR A 76 -10.31 1.58 0.63
N ARG A 77 -10.48 0.50 1.40
CA ARG A 77 -11.77 -0.10 1.74
C ARG A 77 -12.58 -0.42 0.48
N ARG A 78 -13.68 0.32 0.27
CA ARG A 78 -14.61 0.13 -0.86
C ARG A 78 -13.98 0.47 -2.21
N GLU A 79 -12.99 1.36 -2.23
CA GLU A 79 -12.34 1.80 -3.46
C GLU A 79 -11.13 0.94 -3.84
N SER A 80 -10.85 -0.14 -3.09
CA SER A 80 -9.67 -0.98 -3.28
C SER A 80 -9.57 -1.54 -4.70
N LEU A 81 -10.66 -2.05 -5.26
CA LEU A 81 -10.68 -2.61 -6.63
C LEU A 81 -10.35 -1.53 -7.68
N ASN A 82 -10.97 -0.35 -7.58
CA ASN A 82 -10.72 0.76 -8.49
C ASN A 82 -9.25 1.23 -8.44
N VAL A 83 -8.66 1.27 -7.24
CA VAL A 83 -7.24 1.62 -7.09
C VAL A 83 -6.34 0.52 -7.65
N GLN A 84 -6.67 -0.75 -7.44
CA GLN A 84 -5.88 -1.87 -7.97
C GLN A 84 -5.88 -1.90 -9.50
N GLU A 85 -6.99 -1.58 -10.16
CA GLU A 85 -7.05 -1.43 -11.62
C GLU A 85 -6.10 -0.31 -12.12
N ARG A 86 -6.05 0.82 -11.41
CA ARG A 86 -5.10 1.92 -11.73
C ARG A 86 -3.65 1.52 -11.49
N VAL A 87 -3.37 0.85 -10.38
CA VAL A 87 -2.04 0.30 -10.06
C VAL A 87 -1.55 -0.61 -11.17
N GLN A 88 -2.42 -1.51 -11.64
CA GLN A 88 -2.10 -2.38 -12.77
C GLN A 88 -1.80 -1.55 -14.02
N ALA A 89 -2.67 -0.61 -14.38
CA ALA A 89 -2.48 0.26 -15.54
C ALA A 89 -1.16 1.04 -15.47
N TRP A 90 -0.85 1.69 -14.35
CA TRP A 90 0.41 2.42 -14.16
C TRP A 90 1.64 1.53 -14.25
N ASN A 91 1.55 0.30 -13.73
CA ASN A 91 2.65 -0.64 -13.84
C ASN A 91 2.87 -1.10 -15.29
N GLU A 92 1.80 -1.34 -16.05
CA GLU A 92 1.85 -1.72 -17.47
C GLU A 92 2.36 -0.59 -18.36
N THR A 93 1.92 0.64 -18.11
CA THR A 93 2.35 1.83 -18.89
C THR A 93 3.70 2.39 -18.43
N SER A 94 4.31 1.81 -17.39
CA SER A 94 5.54 2.32 -16.77
C SER A 94 5.46 3.80 -16.40
N ASP A 95 4.37 4.19 -15.73
CA ASP A 95 4.19 5.56 -15.25
C ASP A 95 5.38 6.04 -14.41
N GLU A 96 5.90 7.23 -14.72
CA GLU A 96 7.14 7.73 -14.13
C GLU A 96 7.02 7.91 -12.61
N HIS A 97 5.93 8.52 -12.15
CA HIS A 97 5.71 8.75 -10.71
C HIS A 97 5.49 7.44 -9.97
N PHE A 98 4.79 6.49 -10.60
CA PHE A 98 4.64 5.14 -10.07
C PHE A 98 5.99 4.46 -9.89
N LYS A 99 6.85 4.48 -10.91
CA LYS A 99 8.21 3.91 -10.86
C LYS A 99 9.08 4.60 -9.81
N GLN A 100 8.98 5.92 -9.67
CA GLN A 100 9.68 6.65 -8.60
C GLN A 100 9.23 6.18 -7.20
N GLY A 101 7.94 5.93 -7.00
CA GLY A 101 7.41 5.35 -5.76
C GLY A 101 7.99 3.97 -5.47
N GLN A 102 8.07 3.11 -6.50
CA GLN A 102 8.72 1.80 -6.39
C GLN A 102 10.22 1.93 -6.07
N GLU A 103 10.95 2.81 -6.73
CA GLU A 103 12.36 3.05 -6.44
C GLU A 103 12.60 3.54 -5.01
N GLN A 104 11.76 4.44 -4.50
CA GLN A 104 11.86 4.92 -3.13
C GLN A 104 11.61 3.81 -2.11
N ALA A 105 10.65 2.93 -2.39
CA ALA A 105 10.45 1.74 -1.60
C ALA A 105 11.67 0.80 -1.62
N ASN A 106 12.38 0.67 -2.75
CA ASN A 106 13.63 -0.12 -2.80
C ASN A 106 14.78 0.52 -1.99
N ARG A 107 14.85 1.86 -1.92
CA ARG A 107 15.90 2.58 -1.18
C ARG A 107 15.68 2.60 0.33
N HIS A 108 14.42 2.57 0.76
CA HIS A 108 14.02 2.73 2.16
C HIS A 108 13.29 1.52 2.75
N GLY A 109 13.09 0.46 1.95
CA GLY A 109 12.51 -0.81 2.36
C GLY A 109 13.50 -1.58 3.22
N ASP A 110 13.44 -1.36 4.53
CA ASP A 110 13.95 -2.33 5.49
C ASP A 110 12.88 -3.43 5.69
N SER A 111 13.34 -4.68 5.63
CA SER A 111 12.65 -5.92 6.01
C SER A 111 11.75 -5.87 7.26
N SER A 112 11.96 -4.90 8.15
CA SER A 112 11.17 -4.69 9.36
C SER A 112 9.75 -4.16 9.10
N GLY A 113 9.46 -3.67 7.89
CA GLY A 113 8.17 -3.06 7.55
C GLY A 113 7.96 -1.70 8.21
N GLN A 114 9.06 -0.99 8.54
CA GLN A 114 8.98 0.37 9.08
C GLN A 114 8.67 1.38 7.97
N LEU A 115 7.38 1.63 7.75
CA LEU A 115 6.86 2.58 6.76
C LEU A 115 6.94 4.05 7.22
N LYS A 116 7.91 4.40 8.08
CA LYS A 116 8.04 5.77 8.61
C LYS A 116 8.30 6.79 7.49
N TRP A 117 9.08 6.41 6.49
CA TRP A 117 9.38 7.27 5.34
C TRP A 117 8.13 7.55 4.51
N LEU A 118 7.32 6.52 4.25
CA LEU A 118 6.07 6.64 3.50
C LEU A 118 5.05 7.43 4.30
N SER A 119 4.95 7.18 5.61
CA SER A 119 4.09 7.95 6.51
C SER A 119 4.45 9.43 6.53
N LYS A 120 5.75 9.77 6.57
CA LYS A 120 6.23 11.15 6.52
C LYS A 120 5.91 11.78 5.16
N TYR A 121 6.26 11.10 4.07
CA TYR A 121 5.95 11.56 2.71
C TYR A 121 4.45 11.85 2.55
N SER A 122 3.59 10.92 2.95
CA SER A 122 2.15 11.10 2.80
C SER A 122 1.61 12.25 3.66
N GLN A 123 2.19 12.52 4.84
CA GLN A 123 1.81 13.70 5.65
C GLN A 123 2.28 15.04 5.06
N GLU A 124 3.36 15.05 4.29
CA GLU A 124 3.86 16.24 3.59
C GLU A 124 3.06 16.52 2.30
N HIS A 125 2.51 15.49 1.67
CA HIS A 125 1.83 15.56 0.37
C HIS A 125 0.31 15.53 0.43
N PHE A 126 -0.29 14.99 1.50
CA PHE A 126 -1.74 14.91 1.66
C PHE A 126 -2.20 15.64 2.92
N LYS A 127 -3.35 16.31 2.80
CA LYS A 127 -4.08 16.77 3.98
C LYS A 127 -4.81 15.58 4.59
N ARG A 128 -4.91 15.54 5.91
CA ARG A 128 -5.72 14.54 6.61
C ARG A 128 -7.14 14.54 6.04
N ALA A 129 -7.71 13.35 5.85
CA ALA A 129 -9.07 13.19 5.38
C ALA A 129 -10.03 13.92 6.33
N ASN A 130 -10.85 14.77 5.75
CA ASN A 130 -11.89 15.51 6.41
C ASN A 130 -13.21 14.87 5.99
N ASN A 131 -14.11 14.63 6.96
CA ASN A 131 -15.48 14.10 6.75
C ASN A 131 -16.37 14.97 5.84
N LEU A 132 -15.80 15.95 5.14
CA LEU A 132 -16.48 16.71 4.11
C LEU A 132 -16.64 15.78 2.90
N MET A 133 -17.71 14.98 2.94
CA MET A 133 -18.40 14.58 1.73
C MET A 133 -18.48 15.79 0.81
N LEU A 134 -18.16 15.57 -0.47
CA LEU A 134 -18.47 16.45 -1.59
C LEU A 134 -19.82 17.17 -1.42
#